data_AF-A0A3E3I1G2-F1
#
_entry.id   AF-A0A3E3I1G2-F1
#
_cell.length_a   1.000
_cell.length_b   1.000
_cell.length_c   1.000
_cell.angle_alpha   90.00
_cell.angle_beta   90.00
_cell.angle_gamma   90.00
#
_symmetry.space_group_name_H-M   'P 1'
#
loop_
_entity.id
_entity.type
_entity.pdbx_description
1 polymer ?
#
loop_
_entity_poly.entity_id
_entity_poly.type
_entity_poly.pdbx_seq_one_letter_code
_entity_poly.pdbx_strand_id
1 'polypeptide(L)' 'MKEVYGESNLCRICNIKQILTYAKMKVQPVWIDEGYGGRLIAYYFIPETKAAWKYWLENKPVIEMTENNGPSARKEA' A
#
# COMPACT_ATOMS: atom_id res chain seq x y z
N MET A 1 15.43 2.34 13.50
CA MET A 1 14.35 2.96 12.70
C MET A 1 13.49 3.92 13.54
N LYS A 2 12.77 3.44 14.57
CA LYS A 2 11.96 4.30 15.44
C LYS A 2 12.79 5.38 16.13
N GLU A 3 14.03 5.08 16.50
CA GLU A 3 14.97 6.04 17.10
C GLU A 3 15.43 7.14 16.15
N VAL A 4 15.42 6.90 14.83
CA VAL A 4 15.90 7.84 13.81
C VAL A 4 14.76 8.69 13.26
N TYR A 5 13.62 8.06 12.96
CA TYR A 5 12.49 8.73 12.32
C TYR A 5 11.38 9.13 13.30
N GLY A 6 11.31 8.50 14.48
CA GLY A 6 10.15 8.59 15.37
C GLY A 6 9.00 7.71 14.88
N GLU A 7 8.35 7.00 15.78
CA GLU A 7 7.26 6.06 15.43
C GLU A 7 6.06 6.76 14.77
N SER A 8 5.77 8.00 15.18
CA SER A 8 4.69 8.82 14.61
C SER A 8 4.96 9.30 13.18
N ASN A 9 6.21 9.29 12.71
CA ASN A 9 6.57 9.77 11.38
C ASN A 9 6.76 8.64 10.38
N LEU A 10 6.40 7.41 10.74
CA LEU A 10 6.49 6.27 9.85
C LEU A 10 5.09 5.83 9.43
N CYS A 11 4.87 5.69 8.13
CA CYS A 11 3.67 5.04 7.62
C CYS A 11 4.04 3.66 7.07
N ARG A 12 3.15 2.71 7.32
CA ARG A 12 3.29 1.34 6.87
C ARG A 12 2.33 1.08 5.72
N ILE A 13 2.85 0.65 4.59
CA ILE A 13 2.08 0.33 3.39
C ILE A 13 2.25 -1.16 3.07
N CYS A 14 1.13 -1.88 2.92
CA CYS A 14 1.10 -3.28 2.53
C CYS A 14 0.46 -3.51 1.14
N ASN A 15 -0.03 -2.44 0.50
CA ASN A 15 -0.58 -2.51 -0.85
C ASN A 15 0.55 -2.41 -1.88
N ILE A 16 0.83 -3.52 -2.58
CA ILE A 16 1.92 -3.59 -3.56
C ILE A 16 1.81 -2.55 -4.67
N LYS A 17 0.59 -2.21 -5.14
CA LYS A 17 0.40 -1.19 -6.18
C LYS A 17 0.77 0.20 -5.69
N GLN A 18 0.49 0.50 -4.42
CA GLN A 18 0.90 1.75 -3.79
C GLN A 18 2.42 1.80 -3.62
N ILE A 19 3.04 0.71 -3.14
CA ILE A 19 4.51 0.58 -3.00
C ILE A 19 5.20 0.84 -4.34
N LEU A 20 4.73 0.22 -5.43
CA LEU A 20 5.26 0.42 -6.77
C LEU A 20 5.06 1.85 -7.28
N THR A 21 3.92 2.48 -6.96
CA THR A 21 3.69 3.91 -7.28
C THR A 21 4.70 4.80 -6.58
N TYR A 22 4.96 4.57 -5.29
CA TYR A 22 5.92 5.36 -4.51
C TYR A 22 7.34 5.20 -5.08
N ALA A 23 7.73 3.97 -5.45
CA ALA A 23 9.01 3.70 -6.09
C ALA A 23 9.16 4.40 -7.45
N LYS A 24 8.11 4.43 -8.28
CA LYS A 24 8.09 5.19 -9.56
C LYS A 24 8.29 6.69 -9.33
N MET A 25 7.74 7.21 -8.24
CA MET A 25 7.88 8.61 -7.81
C MET A 25 9.19 8.88 -7.04
N LYS A 26 10.14 7.94 -7.06
CA LYS A 26 11.46 8.05 -6.40
C LYS A 26 11.39 8.19 -4.88
N VAL A 27 10.26 7.82 -4.25
CA VAL A 27 10.14 7.73 -2.80
C VAL A 27 10.55 6.32 -2.37
N GLN A 28 11.63 6.23 -1.60
CA GLN A 28 12.19 4.96 -1.13
C GLN A 28 11.60 4.57 0.23
N PRO A 29 11.33 3.28 0.48
CA PRO A 29 11.03 2.83 1.82
C PRO A 29 12.29 2.94 2.69
N VAL A 30 12.10 3.29 3.95
CA VAL A 30 13.16 3.29 4.95
C VAL A 30 13.42 1.89 5.51
N TRP A 31 12.43 0.98 5.39
CA TRP A 31 12.55 -0.44 5.76
C TRP A 31 11.52 -1.27 5.00
N ILE A 32 11.89 -2.52 4.75
CA ILE A 32 11.04 -3.52 4.12
C ILE A 32 11.00 -4.73 5.04
N ASP A 33 9.80 -5.28 5.20
CA ASP A 33 9.53 -6.43 6.05
C ASP A 33 8.51 -7.36 5.40
N GLU A 34 8.34 -8.55 5.96
CA GLU A 34 7.33 -9.52 5.57
C GLU A 34 6.26 -9.65 6.66
N GLY A 35 4.99 -9.63 6.29
CA GLY A 35 3.91 -9.86 7.24
C GLY A 35 2.56 -10.16 6.58
N TYR A 36 1.51 -10.35 7.38
CA TYR A 36 0.17 -10.72 6.87
C TYR A 36 0.16 -11.97 5.96
N GLY A 37 0.92 -13.00 6.34
CA GLY A 37 1.01 -14.25 5.59
C GLY A 37 1.84 -14.12 4.30
N GLY A 38 3.05 -13.57 4.42
CA GLY A 38 4.00 -13.48 3.30
C GLY A 38 3.89 -12.24 2.40
N ARG A 39 3.16 -11.21 2.84
CA ARG A 39 3.02 -9.96 2.08
C ARG A 39 4.15 -9.00 2.39
N LEU A 40 4.58 -8.30 1.35
CA LEU A 40 5.53 -7.20 1.45
C LEU A 40 4.94 -6.05 2.27
N ILE A 41 5.65 -5.63 3.31
CA ILE A 41 5.37 -4.45 4.11
C ILE A 41 6.50 -3.45 3.90
N ALA A 42 6.16 -2.24 3.47
CA ALA A 42 7.12 -1.15 3.29
C ALA A 42 6.82 -0.03 4.27
N TYR A 43 7.84 0.39 5.03
CA TYR A 43 7.79 1.53 5.94
C TYR A 43 8.39 2.75 5.25
N TYR A 44 7.67 3.87 5.29
CA TYR A 44 8.09 5.12 4.68
C TYR A 44 8.09 6.25 5.69
N PHE A 45 8.99 7.22 5.49
CA PHE A 45 9.00 8.45 6.27
C PHE A 45 7.91 9.41 5.77
N ILE A 46 6.91 9.67 6.61
CA ILE A 46 5.68 10.41 6.25
C ILE A 46 5.96 11.74 5.55
N PRO A 47 6.89 12.61 6.03
CA PRO A 47 7.17 13.89 5.38
C PRO A 47 7.52 13.78 3.89
N GLU A 48 8.21 12.72 3.48
CA GLU A 48 8.63 12.49 2.09
C GLU A 48 7.52 11.87 1.23
N THR A 49 6.51 11.25 1.86
CA THR A 49 5.42 10.56 1.14
C THR A 49 4.30 11.47 0.67
N LYS A 50 4.23 12.74 1.12
CA LYS A 50 3.08 13.63 0.90
C LYS A 50 2.68 13.76 -0.57
N ALA A 51 3.66 14.00 -1.46
CA ALA A 51 3.42 14.12 -2.89
C ALA A 51 2.97 12.79 -3.51
N ALA A 52 3.61 11.68 -3.14
CA ALA A 52 3.28 10.35 -3.63
C ALA A 52 1.91 9.87 -3.15
N TRP A 53 1.53 10.23 -1.92
CA TRP A 53 0.20 9.97 -1.38
C TRP A 53 -0.90 10.70 -2.15
N LYS A 54 -0.71 12.00 -2.41
CA LYS A 54 -1.65 12.78 -3.22
C LYS A 54 -1.84 12.18 -4.61
N TYR A 55 -0.72 11.89 -5.30
CA TYR A 55 -0.75 11.25 -6.61
C TYR A 55 -1.45 9.89 -6.58
N TRP A 56 -1.18 9.06 -5.57
CA TRP A 56 -1.86 7.77 -5.40
C TRP A 56 -3.36 7.92 -5.23
N LEU A 57 -3.83 8.88 -4.43
CA LEU A 57 -5.27 9.10 -4.24
C LEU A 57 -5.98 9.50 -5.55
N GLU A 58 -5.31 10.28 -6.39
CA GLU A 58 -5.83 10.76 -7.68
C GLU A 58 -5.81 9.67 -8.78
N ASN A 59 -4.90 8.68 -8.68
CA ASN A 59 -4.64 7.71 -9.75
C ASN A 59 -4.85 6.25 -9.34
N LYS A 60 -5.25 5.98 -8.10
CA LYS A 60 -5.45 4.60 -7.63
C LYS A 60 -6.56 3.94 -8.46
N PRO A 61 -6.42 2.66 -8.82
CA PRO A 61 -7.47 1.93 -9.49
C PRO A 61 -8.70 1.88 -8.58
N VAL A 62 -9.81 2.46 -9.04
CA VAL A 62 -11.12 2.25 -8.44
C VAL A 62 -11.54 0.84 -8.82
N ILE A 63 -11.84 0.00 -7.82
CA ILE A 63 -12.58 -1.22 -8.10
C ILE A 63 -13.98 -0.73 -8.42
N GLU A 64 -14.33 -0.64 -9.70
CA GLU A 64 -15.73 -0.54 -10.08
C GLU A 64 -16.41 -1.78 -9.53
N MET A 65 -17.23 -1.59 -8.49
CA MET A 65 -18.20 -2.60 -8.13
C MET A 65 -19.17 -2.67 -9.30
N THR A 66 -18.93 -3.57 -10.25
CA THR A 66 -19.99 -3.96 -11.17
C THR A 66 -21.08 -4.59 -10.31
N GLU A 67 -22.28 -4.01 -10.34
CA GLU A 67 -23.47 -4.44 -9.58
C GLU A 67 -24.02 -5.82 -10.03
N ASN A 68 -23.15 -6.79 -10.31
CA ASN A 68 -23.54 -8.13 -10.73
C ASN A 68 -23.04 -9.18 -9.73
N ASN A 69 -23.47 -9.08 -8.48
CA ASN A 69 -23.42 -10.20 -7.55
C ASN A 69 -24.72 -11.00 -7.64
N GLY A 70 -24.87 -11.79 -8.70
CA GLY A 70 -25.71 -12.99 -8.65
C GLY A 70 -24.98 -14.07 -7.83
N PRO A 71 -25.66 -14.87 -7.00
CA PRO A 71 -24.98 -15.86 -6.17
C PRO A 71 -24.39 -16.96 -7.06
N SER A 72 -23.06 -16.95 -7.24
CA SER A 72 -22.35 -18.07 -7.86
C SER A 72 -22.14 -19.15 -6.80
N ALA A 73 -23.12 -20.04 -6.67
CA ALA A 73 -22.96 -21.30 -5.98
C ALA A 73 -21.85 -22.11 -6.65
N ARG A 74 -20.68 -22.19 -6.01
CA ARG A 74 -19.73 -23.26 -6.30
C ARG A 74 -20.01 -24.43 -5.36
N LYS A 75 -20.50 -25.50 -5.99
CA LYS A 75 -20.70 -26.82 -5.40
C LYS A 75 -19.39 -27.31 -4.79
N GLU A 76 -19.50 -27.85 -3.58
CA GLU A 76 -18.48 -28.68 -2.95
C GLU A 76 -18.17 -29.89 -3.86
N ALA A 77 -16.89 -30.24 -3.93
CA ALA A 77 -16.39 -31.48 -4.52
C ALA A 77 -15.56 -32.20 -3.46
#